data_AF-A0A139CMB3-F1
#
_entry.id   AF-A0A139CMB3-F1
#
_cell.length_a   1.000
_cell.length_b   1.000
_cell.length_c   1.000
_cell.angle_alpha   90.00
_cell.angle_beta   90.00
_cell.angle_gamma   90.00
#
_symmetry.space_group_name_H-M   'P 1'
#
loop_
_entity.id
_entity.type
_entity.pdbx_description
1 polymer ?
#
loop_
_entity_poly.entity_id
_entity_poly.type
_entity_poly.pdbx_seq_one_letter_code
_entity_poly.pdbx_strand_id
1 'polypeptide(L)'
;MEFNADNPFVQAIAVSTTLAIFMIGVAMGIMNLAETGSPSVPFPIILLMFAVIFIAGSVYFEDRGADYLGSLIGGAIASFVATFSATAFFTGIRYAMAEGISTVGWGHLISALAICMVVSMLIIRTLQHKLQSAY
;
A
#
# COMPACT_ATOMS: atom_id res chain seq x y z
N MET A 1 18.34 -18.56 -12.45
CA MET A 1 17.22 -18.00 -13.25
C MET A 1 17.52 -16.53 -13.42
N GLU A 2 18.01 -16.13 -14.59
CA GLU A 2 18.18 -14.71 -14.94
C GLU A 2 16.80 -14.08 -15.04
N PHE A 3 16.49 -13.20 -14.08
CA PHE A 3 15.26 -12.43 -14.06
C PHE A 3 15.41 -11.36 -15.15
N ASN A 4 14.92 -11.64 -16.35
CA ASN A 4 14.97 -10.71 -17.47
C ASN A 4 13.98 -9.56 -17.21
N ALA A 5 14.48 -8.52 -16.53
CA ALA A 5 13.72 -7.36 -16.08
C ALA A 5 13.32 -6.40 -17.23
N ASP A 6 13.75 -6.67 -18.45
CA ASP A 6 13.43 -5.84 -19.63
C ASP A 6 12.06 -6.17 -20.24
N ASN A 7 11.38 -7.22 -19.75
CA ASN A 7 10.05 -7.58 -20.26
C ASN A 7 8.94 -6.84 -19.48
N PRO A 8 8.19 -5.92 -20.12
CA PRO A 8 7.18 -5.09 -19.45
C PRO A 8 6.07 -5.92 -18.81
N PHE A 9 5.83 -7.14 -19.32
CA PHE A 9 4.87 -8.07 -18.74
C PHE A 9 5.35 -8.64 -17.39
N VAL A 10 6.62 -9.05 -17.30
CA VAL A 10 7.21 -9.58 -16.06
C VAL A 10 7.31 -8.47 -15.01
N GLN A 11 7.67 -7.26 -15.42
CA GLN A 11 7.68 -6.09 -14.54
C GLN A 11 6.29 -5.78 -13.98
N ALA A 12 5.25 -5.79 -14.82
CA ALA A 12 3.88 -5.54 -14.37
C ALA A 12 3.39 -6.63 -13.39
N ILE A 13 3.70 -7.90 -13.65
CA ILE A 13 3.35 -9.00 -12.72
C ILE A 13 4.12 -8.87 -11.41
N ALA A 14 5.42 -8.56 -11.46
CA ALA A 14 6.24 -8.41 -10.27
C ALA A 14 5.76 -7.24 -9.39
N VAL A 15 5.49 -6.08 -9.99
CA VAL A 15 5.00 -4.89 -9.28
C VAL A 15 3.60 -5.12 -8.70
N SER A 16 2.67 -5.70 -9.46
CA SER A 16 1.32 -6.00 -8.96
C SER A 16 1.32 -7.05 -7.86
N THR A 17 2.16 -8.08 -7.95
CA THR A 17 2.28 -9.11 -6.91
C THR A 17 2.89 -8.54 -5.63
N THR A 18 3.93 -7.71 -5.73
CA THR A 18 4.53 -7.06 -4.56
C THR A 18 3.55 -6.10 -3.88
N LEU A 19 2.80 -5.31 -4.66
CA LEU A 19 1.76 -4.44 -4.12
C LEU A 19 0.60 -5.24 -3.47
N ALA A 20 0.20 -6.37 -4.06
CA ALA A 20 -0.83 -7.22 -3.49
C ALA A 20 -0.41 -7.81 -2.13
N ILE A 21 0.82 -8.32 -2.03
CA ILE A 21 1.37 -8.83 -0.76
C ILE A 21 1.43 -7.71 0.28
N PHE A 22 1.85 -6.51 -0.12
CA PHE A 22 1.87 -5.35 0.76
C PHE A 22 0.46 -5.01 1.29
N MET A 23 -0.55 -4.96 0.42
CA MET A 23 -1.94 -4.68 0.81
C MET A 23 -2.53 -5.76 1.72
N ILE A 24 -2.17 -7.04 1.53
CA ILE A 24 -2.58 -8.11 2.44
C ILE A 24 -1.98 -7.90 3.84
N GLY A 25 -0.70 -7.50 3.92
CA GLY A 25 -0.07 -7.16 5.19
C GLY A 25 -0.76 -5.97 5.89
N VAL A 26 -1.13 -4.94 5.13
CA VAL A 26 -1.93 -3.81 5.65
C VAL A 26 -3.29 -4.28 6.18
N ALA A 27 -3.99 -5.13 5.44
CA ALA A 27 -5.30 -5.66 5.85
C ALA A 27 -5.21 -6.46 7.16
N MET A 28 -4.21 -7.34 7.30
CA MET A 28 -3.96 -8.05 8.57
C MET A 28 -3.63 -7.10 9.71
N GLY A 29 -2.87 -6.03 9.44
CA GLY A 29 -2.59 -4.99 10.42
C GLY A 29 -3.82 -4.25 10.92
N ILE A 30 -4.75 -3.93 10.01
CA ILE A 30 -6.03 -3.30 10.34
C ILE A 30 -6.91 -4.26 11.15
N MET A 31 -6.95 -5.55 10.79
CA MET A 31 -7.67 -6.58 11.57
C MET A 31 -7.14 -6.67 12.99
N ASN A 32 -5.81 -6.77 13.16
CA ASN A 32 -5.20 -6.80 14.49
C ASN A 32 -5.50 -5.51 15.28
N LEU A 33 -5.43 -4.35 14.64
CA LEU A 33 -5.76 -3.07 15.27
C LEU A 33 -7.23 -3.00 15.71
N ALA A 34 -8.15 -3.61 14.95
CA ALA A 34 -9.56 -3.71 15.33
C ALA A 34 -9.78 -4.69 16.50
N GLU A 35 -8.99 -5.75 16.60
CA GLU A 35 -9.08 -6.76 17.67
C GLU A 35 -8.43 -6.29 18.99
N THR A 36 -7.24 -5.70 18.94
CA THR A 36 -6.49 -5.26 20.15
C THR A 36 -6.69 -3.78 20.50
N GLY A 37 -7.25 -2.96 19.59
CA GLY A 37 -7.50 -1.54 19.81
C GLY A 37 -6.25 -0.67 19.94
N SER A 38 -5.05 -1.24 19.83
CA SER A 38 -3.77 -0.54 20.00
C SER A 38 -2.78 -0.92 18.91
N PRO A 39 -2.16 0.06 18.23
CA PRO A 39 -1.12 -0.24 17.26
C PRO A 39 0.11 -0.82 17.96
N SER A 40 0.68 -1.89 17.41
CA SER A 40 1.90 -2.51 17.96
C SER A 40 3.14 -1.62 17.79
N VAL A 41 3.04 -0.56 16.99
CA VAL A 41 4.12 0.40 16.72
C VAL A 41 4.03 1.57 17.72
N PRO A 42 5.13 1.94 18.42
CA PRO A 42 5.14 3.06 19.36
C PRO A 42 4.79 4.39 18.68
N PHE A 43 3.94 5.20 19.31
CA PHE A 43 3.47 6.47 18.77
C PHE A 43 4.59 7.45 18.32
N PRO A 44 5.71 7.61 19.04
CA PRO A 44 6.86 8.39 18.54
C PRO A 44 7.40 7.96 17.18
N ILE A 45 7.41 6.64 16.88
CA ILE A 45 7.89 6.12 15.60
C ILE A 45 6.91 6.45 14.47
N ILE A 46 5.61 6.40 14.76
CA ILE A 46 4.55 6.78 13.80
C ILE A 46 4.69 8.25 13.41
N LEU A 47 4.89 9.14 14.40
CA LEU A 47 5.12 10.57 14.15
C LEU A 47 6.40 10.83 13.36
N LEU A 48 7.47 10.08 13.64
CA LEU A 48 8.72 10.20 12.90
C LEU A 48 8.54 9.76 11.44
N MET A 49 7.85 8.65 11.19
CA MET A 49 7.52 8.22 9.82
C MET A 49 6.67 9.27 9.09
N PHE A 50 5.65 9.81 9.77
CA PHE A 50 4.82 10.88 9.21
C PHE A 50 5.65 12.10 8.82
N ALA A 51 6.53 12.58 9.69
CA ALA A 51 7.38 13.74 9.41
C ALA A 51 8.32 13.50 8.22
N VAL A 52 8.98 12.34 8.15
CA VAL A 52 9.90 12.00 7.05
C VAL A 52 9.15 11.93 5.72
N ILE A 53 8.01 11.25 5.68
CA ILE A 53 7.22 11.11 4.45
C ILE A 53 6.55 12.44 4.06
N PHE A 54 6.15 13.25 5.04
CA PHE A 54 5.59 14.57 4.81
C PHE A 54 6.58 15.49 4.13
N ILE A 55 7.82 15.56 4.64
CA ILE A 55 8.89 16.36 4.02
C ILE A 55 9.17 15.86 2.59
N ALA A 56 9.30 14.55 2.40
CA ALA A 56 9.53 13.97 1.07
C ALA A 56 8.36 14.25 0.11
N GLY A 57 7.12 14.15 0.58
CA GLY A 57 5.91 14.40 -0.20
C GLY A 57 5.77 15.86 -0.59
N SER A 58 5.98 16.79 0.35
CA SER A 58 5.94 18.22 0.06
C SER A 58 7.04 18.62 -0.94
N VAL A 59 8.28 18.14 -0.77
CA VAL A 59 9.35 18.42 -1.77
C VAL A 59 8.97 17.88 -3.16
N TYR A 60 8.37 16.69 -3.24
CA TYR A 60 7.95 16.08 -4.50
C TYR A 60 6.83 16.86 -5.22
N PHE A 61 5.84 17.37 -4.49
CA PHE A 61 4.78 18.16 -5.09
C PHE A 61 5.23 19.57 -5.47
N GLU A 62 6.16 20.14 -4.70
CA GLU A 62 6.78 21.44 -5.01
C GLU A 62 7.63 21.36 -6.30
N ASP A 63 8.43 20.31 -6.47
CA ASP A 63 9.24 20.08 -7.68
C ASP A 63 8.38 19.93 -8.96
N ARG A 64 7.13 19.47 -8.80
CA ARG A 64 6.15 19.32 -9.89
C ARG A 64 5.36 20.58 -10.21
N GLY A 65 5.71 21.71 -9.61
CA GLY A 65 5.10 23.02 -9.89
C GLY A 65 3.74 23.23 -9.23
N ALA A 66 3.42 22.50 -8.16
CA ALA A 66 2.27 22.82 -7.34
C ALA A 66 2.52 24.11 -6.55
N ASP A 67 1.50 24.95 -6.42
CA ASP A 67 1.54 26.10 -5.50
C ASP A 67 1.95 25.64 -4.08
N TYR A 68 2.64 26.51 -3.33
CA TYR A 68 3.12 26.21 -1.97
C TYR A 68 2.04 25.56 -1.07
N LEU A 69 0.80 26.04 -1.15
CA LEU A 69 -0.36 25.46 -0.44
C LEU A 69 -0.76 24.08 -0.98
N GLY A 70 -0.72 23.87 -2.29
CA GLY A 70 -1.01 22.57 -2.92
C GLY A 70 0.04 21.53 -2.59
N SER A 71 1.32 21.92 -2.53
CA SER A 71 2.42 21.06 -2.09
C SER A 71 2.29 20.63 -0.63
N LEU A 72 1.88 21.56 0.25
CA LEU A 72 1.68 21.27 1.66
C LEU A 72 0.52 20.30 1.89
N ILE A 73 -0.62 20.54 1.23
CA ILE A 73 -1.82 19.68 1.35
C ILE A 73 -1.57 18.32 0.70
N GLY A 74 -0.93 18.27 -0.47
CA GLY A 74 -0.56 17.03 -1.15
C GLY A 74 0.40 16.20 -0.31
N GLY A 75 1.42 16.83 0.28
CA GLY A 75 2.34 16.20 1.22
C GLY A 75 1.62 15.67 2.47
N ALA A 76 0.67 16.42 3.04
CA ALA A 76 -0.10 16.00 4.21
C ALA A 76 -0.96 14.75 3.93
N ILE A 77 -1.67 14.73 2.81
CA ILE A 77 -2.53 13.58 2.43
C ILE A 77 -1.66 12.36 2.11
N ALA A 78 -0.60 12.54 1.31
CA ALA A 78 0.30 11.46 0.94
C ALA A 78 0.99 10.85 2.15
N SER A 79 1.51 11.68 3.06
CA SER A 79 2.16 11.23 4.29
C SER A 79 1.20 10.57 5.26
N PHE A 80 -0.04 11.04 5.37
CA PHE A 80 -1.04 10.39 6.21
C PHE A 80 -1.35 8.98 5.69
N VAL A 81 -1.64 8.84 4.40
CA VAL A 81 -1.94 7.53 3.78
C VAL A 81 -0.74 6.60 3.86
N ALA A 82 0.46 7.08 3.54
CA ALA A 82 1.67 6.27 3.56
C ALA A 82 2.06 5.84 4.98
N THR A 83 1.94 6.72 5.98
CA THR A 83 2.22 6.39 7.39
C THR A 83 1.20 5.40 7.93
N PHE A 84 -0.08 5.61 7.63
CA PHE A 84 -1.13 4.67 8.02
C PHE A 84 -0.88 3.29 7.40
N SER A 85 -0.58 3.25 6.10
CA SER A 85 -0.30 2.00 5.39
C SER A 85 0.96 1.30 5.93
N ALA A 86 2.05 2.03 6.17
CA ALA A 86 3.28 1.46 6.72
C ALA A 86 3.08 0.92 8.14
N THR A 87 2.42 1.68 9.02
CA THR A 87 2.17 1.25 10.40
C THR A 87 1.23 0.06 10.49
N ALA A 88 0.19 0.03 9.66
CA ALA A 88 -0.66 -1.14 9.48
C ALA A 88 0.15 -2.33 8.96
N PHE A 89 1.00 -2.16 7.95
CA PHE A 89 1.83 -3.24 7.42
C PHE A 89 2.77 -3.84 8.47
N PHE A 90 3.49 -3.01 9.24
CA PHE A 90 4.37 -3.49 10.32
C PHE A 90 3.58 -4.21 11.42
N THR A 91 2.41 -3.70 11.77
CA THR A 91 1.48 -4.34 12.71
C THR A 91 1.00 -5.69 12.18
N GLY A 92 0.67 -5.77 10.90
CA GLY A 92 0.24 -6.99 10.22
C GLY A 92 1.34 -8.05 10.13
N ILE A 93 2.59 -7.65 9.90
CA ILE A 93 3.75 -8.56 9.93
C ILE A 93 3.92 -9.14 11.34
N ARG A 94 3.82 -8.30 12.39
CA ARG A 94 3.92 -8.77 13.78
C ARG A 94 2.79 -9.74 14.12
N TYR A 95 1.56 -9.44 13.72
CA TYR A 95 0.41 -10.33 13.86
C TYR A 95 0.59 -11.67 13.13
N ALA A 96 1.08 -11.63 11.89
CA ALA A 96 1.34 -12.83 11.09
C ALA A 96 2.44 -13.73 11.70
N MET A 97 3.45 -13.13 12.35
CA MET A 97 4.52 -13.89 13.02
C MET A 97 4.13 -14.42 14.40
N ALA A 98 3.26 -13.74 15.14
CA ALA A 98 2.92 -14.11 16.52
C ALA A 98 1.83 -15.20 16.58
N GLU A 99 0.70 -15.03 15.87
CA GLU A 99 -0.46 -15.93 15.98
C GLU A 99 -1.22 -16.15 14.65
N GLY A 100 -1.07 -15.26 13.66
CA GLY A 100 -1.97 -15.16 12.50
C GLY A 100 -1.83 -16.23 11.40
N ILE A 101 -0.66 -16.87 11.22
CA ILE A 101 -0.50 -17.87 10.13
C ILE A 101 -1.30 -19.16 10.40
N SER A 102 -1.61 -19.43 11.67
CA SER A 102 -2.38 -20.59 12.13
C SER A 102 -3.88 -20.36 12.07
N THR A 103 -4.34 -19.11 12.26
CA THR A 103 -5.75 -18.73 12.38
C THR A 103 -6.35 -18.18 11.09
N VAL A 104 -5.58 -17.44 10.29
CA VAL A 104 -6.09 -16.80 9.05
C VAL A 104 -6.18 -17.81 7.89
N GLY A 105 -5.48 -18.94 7.97
CA GLY A 105 -5.53 -20.02 6.98
C GLY A 105 -4.97 -19.60 5.62
N TRP A 106 -3.98 -20.34 5.12
CA TRP A 106 -3.36 -20.07 3.81
C TRP A 106 -4.37 -19.91 2.66
N GLY A 107 -5.51 -20.60 2.73
CA GLY A 107 -6.59 -20.49 1.73
C GLY A 107 -7.23 -19.10 1.65
N HIS A 108 -7.41 -18.40 2.77
CA HIS A 108 -8.01 -17.06 2.76
C HIS A 108 -7.04 -16.02 2.18
N LEU A 109 -5.74 -16.19 2.46
CA LEU A 109 -4.69 -15.31 1.95
C LEU A 109 -4.53 -15.44 0.42
N ILE A 110 -4.59 -16.67 -0.09
CA ILE A 110 -4.56 -16.96 -1.53
C ILE A 110 -5.83 -16.43 -2.23
N SER A 111 -7.01 -16.60 -1.61
CA SER A 111 -8.28 -16.06 -2.11
C SER A 111 -8.27 -14.53 -2.21
N ALA A 112 -7.80 -13.85 -1.15
CA ALA A 112 -7.68 -12.40 -1.13
C ALA A 112 -6.71 -11.89 -2.21
N LEU A 113 -5.59 -12.59 -2.42
CA LEU A 113 -4.62 -12.27 -3.47
C LEU A 113 -5.22 -12.43 -4.87
N ALA A 114 -5.98 -13.52 -5.10
CA ALA A 114 -6.66 -13.76 -6.37
C ALA A 114 -7.72 -12.69 -6.67
N ILE A 115 -8.56 -12.34 -5.70
CA ILE A 115 -9.58 -11.28 -5.86
C ILE A 115 -8.90 -9.94 -6.16
N CYS A 116 -7.82 -9.60 -5.44
CA CYS A 116 -7.08 -8.36 -5.66
C CYS A 116 -6.51 -8.28 -7.10
N MET A 117 -5.93 -9.38 -7.61
CA MET A 117 -5.45 -9.45 -9.00
C MET A 117 -6.57 -9.25 -10.03
N VAL A 118 -7.72 -9.91 -9.84
CA VAL A 118 -8.88 -9.79 -10.74
C VAL A 118 -9.45 -8.38 -10.72
N VAL A 119 -9.65 -7.79 -9.54
CA VAL A 119 -10.17 -6.43 -9.37
C VAL A 119 -9.23 -5.41 -9.99
N SER A 120 -7.92 -5.54 -9.80
CA SER A 120 -6.93 -4.64 -10.41
C SER A 120 -7.00 -4.66 -11.94
N MET A 121 -7.09 -5.85 -12.54
CA MET A 121 -7.26 -6.02 -14.00
C MET A 121 -8.56 -5.38 -14.52
N LEU A 122 -9.67 -5.52 -13.78
CA LEU A 122 -10.97 -4.94 -14.14
C LEU A 122 -10.98 -3.41 -14.04
N ILE A 123 -10.37 -2.85 -13.00
CA ILE A 123 -10.25 -1.39 -12.84
C ILE A 123 -9.42 -0.81 -13.99
N ILE A 124 -8.28 -1.42 -14.34
CA ILE A 124 -7.44 -0.94 -15.44
C ILE A 124 -8.22 -0.99 -16.77
N ARG A 125 -8.95 -2.07 -17.05
CA ARG A 125 -9.75 -2.17 -18.28
C ARG A 125 -10.90 -1.17 -18.34
N THR A 126 -11.59 -0.94 -17.23
CA THR A 126 -12.67 0.07 -17.19
C THR A 126 -12.13 1.49 -17.32
N LEU A 127 -10.98 1.78 -16.72
CA LEU A 127 -10.29 3.07 -16.85
C LEU A 127 -9.82 3.30 -18.29
N GLN A 128 -9.20 2.29 -18.94
CA GLN A 128 -8.80 2.36 -20.34
C GLN A 128 -10.01 2.58 -21.26
N HIS A 129 -11.13 1.90 -20.99
CA HIS A 129 -12.35 2.08 -21.77
C HIS A 129 -12.94 3.50 -21.60
N LYS A 130 -12.92 4.06 -20.39
CA LYS A 130 -13.37 5.44 -20.13
C LYS A 130 -12.45 6.48 -20.76
N LEU A 131 -11.14 6.25 -20.77
CA LEU A 131 -10.19 7.15 -21.41
C LEU A 131 -10.23 7.05 -22.94
N GLN A 132 -10.46 5.86 -23.52
CA GLN A 132 -10.72 5.71 -24.96
C GLN A 132 -12.07 6.27 -25.39
N SER A 133 -13.08 6.27 -24.51
CA SER A 133 -14.39 6.88 -24.75
C SER A 133 -14.38 8.42 -24.65
N ALA A 134 -13.29 9.02 -24.16
CA ALA A 134 -13.14 10.46 -24.00
C ALA A 134 -12.40 11.13 -25.18
N TYR A 135 -12.08 10.36 -26.23
CA TYR A 135 -11.47 10.81 -27.49
C TYR A 135 -12.36 10.40 -28.66
#